data_AF-A0A550CH15-F1
#
_entry.id   AF-A0A550CH15-F1
#
_cell.length_a   1.000
_cell.length_b   1.000
_cell.length_c   1.000
_cell.angle_alpha   90.00
_cell.angle_beta   90.00
_cell.angle_gamma   90.00
#
_symmetry.space_group_name_H-M   'P 1'
#
loop_
_entity.id
_entity.type
_entity.pdbx_description
1 polymer ?
#
loop_
_entity_poly.entity_id
_entity_poly.type
_entity_poly.pdbx_seq_one_letter_code
_entity_poly.pdbx_strand_id
1 'polypeptide(L)'
;MPRARSLPPEIWSMIFPLALPNGWANWPPGMRRLNLAQVCHTWRAIAFSIPNLWTGINFEGKCTKPGSVCEELAMDELRRTSVAPLRVALAEQSIYSTIHRDQSWQISQVWLYLRANTHRWEYVYLSNQHMEVYTALSGYSFPILRSLRANVFLCDQLARAFEDAPALSVLSCYTLCSGFEDALPSSWALSSLILELGDYSISSPSLEDVLNAVLSCSRTLRLCRIRSTSEDELPVVSTITLFPLLENVDLEDAAVPFLEHISAPNLRSVKMHIISRDVKQLPAYAVPDLTRYRWLHRVCPSMLTASAVARASPCRQGRRYGHVDTSHLHLFRTSVDARPR
;
A
#
# COMPACT_ATOMS: atom_id res chain seq x y z
N MET A 1 -17.06 -43.89 -11.53
CA MET A 1 -16.51 -42.52 -11.41
C MET A 1 -15.48 -42.31 -12.52
N PRO A 2 -15.62 -41.27 -13.37
CA PRO A 2 -14.61 -40.94 -14.36
C PRO A 2 -13.26 -40.70 -13.65
N ARG A 3 -12.19 -41.34 -14.13
CA ARG A 3 -10.86 -41.15 -13.53
C ARG A 3 -10.44 -39.71 -13.78
N ALA A 4 -10.24 -38.94 -12.70
CA ALA A 4 -9.70 -37.58 -12.75
C ALA A 4 -8.38 -37.45 -13.55
N ARG A 5 -7.72 -38.58 -13.86
CA ARG A 5 -6.53 -38.66 -14.73
C ARG A 5 -6.78 -38.31 -16.20
N SER A 6 -8.02 -38.08 -16.62
CA SER A 6 -8.36 -37.79 -18.03
C SER A 6 -8.38 -36.30 -18.39
N LEU A 7 -8.26 -35.40 -17.41
CA LEU A 7 -8.24 -33.97 -17.70
C LEU A 7 -6.88 -33.57 -18.32
N PRO A 8 -6.88 -32.81 -19.43
CA PRO A 8 -5.67 -32.26 -20.04
C PRO A 8 -4.89 -31.35 -19.07
N PRO A 9 -3.55 -31.25 -19.19
CA PRO A 9 -2.72 -30.37 -18.37
C PRO A 9 -3.14 -28.90 -18.35
N GLU A 10 -3.75 -28.42 -19.44
CA GLU A 10 -4.24 -27.05 -19.59
C GLU A 10 -5.39 -26.78 -18.60
N ILE A 11 -6.29 -27.75 -18.46
CA ILE A 11 -7.41 -27.65 -17.51
C ILE A 11 -6.89 -27.66 -16.07
N TRP A 12 -5.90 -28.50 -15.77
CA TRP A 12 -5.24 -28.48 -14.46
C TRP A 12 -4.54 -27.15 -14.17
N SER A 13 -3.96 -26.53 -15.19
CA SER A 13 -3.29 -25.24 -15.07
C SER A 13 -4.25 -24.09 -14.76
N MET A 14 -5.53 -24.23 -15.13
CA MET A 14 -6.61 -23.32 -14.73
C MET A 14 -7.15 -23.63 -13.32
N ILE A 15 -7.27 -24.91 -12.96
CA ILE A 15 -7.81 -25.35 -11.66
C ILE A 15 -6.84 -25.02 -10.52
N PHE A 16 -5.54 -25.26 -10.69
CA PHE A 16 -4.57 -25.16 -9.60
C PHE A 16 -4.49 -23.76 -8.97
N PRO A 17 -4.43 -22.65 -9.74
CA PRO A 17 -4.47 -21.31 -9.15
C PRO A 17 -5.73 -21.03 -8.32
N LEU A 18 -6.89 -21.59 -8.72
CA LEU A 18 -8.17 -21.40 -8.04
C LEU A 18 -8.29 -22.24 -6.75
N ALA A 19 -7.50 -23.31 -6.64
CA ALA A 19 -7.51 -24.22 -5.50
C ALA A 19 -6.44 -23.89 -4.45
N LEU A 20 -5.71 -22.77 -4.60
CA LEU A 20 -4.74 -22.31 -3.61
C LEU A 20 -5.44 -21.70 -2.37
N PRO A 21 -4.85 -21.84 -1.17
CA PRO A 21 -5.33 -21.12 0.01
C PRO A 21 -5.29 -19.59 -0.18
N ASN A 22 -6.19 -18.89 0.51
CA ASN A 22 -6.15 -17.43 0.59
C ASN A 22 -4.80 -16.95 1.13
N GLY A 23 -4.18 -15.98 0.46
CA GLY A 23 -2.88 -15.45 0.84
C GLY A 23 -1.69 -16.37 0.53
N TRP A 24 -1.85 -17.41 -0.29
CA TRP A 24 -0.76 -18.30 -0.74
C TRP A 24 0.52 -17.54 -1.15
N ALA A 25 0.37 -16.51 -1.97
CA ALA A 25 1.49 -15.70 -2.47
C ALA A 25 2.25 -14.93 -1.36
N ASN A 26 1.63 -14.75 -0.19
CA ASN A 26 2.23 -14.04 0.94
C ASN A 26 3.03 -14.99 1.85
N TRP A 27 3.02 -16.30 1.62
CA TRP A 27 3.81 -17.20 2.46
C TRP A 27 5.29 -17.15 2.04
N PRO A 28 6.24 -17.24 2.98
CA PRO A 28 7.65 -17.29 2.63
C PRO A 28 8.01 -18.49 1.74
N PRO A 29 9.00 -18.35 0.83
CA PRO A 29 9.49 -19.47 0.06
C PRO A 29 9.87 -20.67 0.95
N GLY A 30 9.60 -21.87 0.47
CA GLY A 30 9.87 -23.12 1.22
C GLY A 30 8.89 -23.44 2.34
N MET A 31 8.08 -22.47 2.81
CA MET A 31 6.99 -22.74 3.77
C MET A 31 5.67 -23.11 3.09
N ARG A 32 5.61 -22.96 1.76
CA ARG A 32 4.45 -23.23 0.92
C ARG A 32 4.21 -24.73 0.76
N ARG A 33 3.08 -25.22 1.26
CA ARG A 33 2.65 -26.61 1.09
C ARG A 33 1.62 -26.72 -0.01
N LEU A 34 2.04 -27.21 -1.18
CA LEU A 34 1.15 -27.41 -2.31
C LEU A 34 0.45 -28.78 -2.19
N ASN A 35 -0.65 -28.83 -1.44
CA ASN A 35 -1.39 -30.08 -1.17
C ASN A 35 -1.79 -30.81 -2.47
N LEU A 36 -2.11 -30.06 -3.53
CA LEU A 36 -2.42 -30.62 -4.86
C LEU A 36 -1.24 -31.41 -5.46
N ALA A 37 -0.02 -30.97 -5.20
CA ALA A 37 1.20 -31.67 -5.63
C ALA A 37 1.49 -32.94 -4.79
N GLN A 38 0.70 -33.24 -3.76
CA GLN A 38 0.82 -34.46 -2.97
C GLN A 38 -0.10 -35.58 -3.46
N VAL A 39 -1.07 -35.28 -4.35
CA VAL A 39 -2.06 -36.26 -4.82
C VAL A 39 -1.44 -37.36 -5.69
N CYS A 40 -0.69 -37.00 -6.72
CA CYS A 40 0.03 -37.96 -7.57
C CYS A 40 1.20 -37.28 -8.30
N HIS A 41 2.07 -38.10 -8.92
CA HIS A 41 3.24 -37.61 -9.67
C HIS A 41 2.85 -36.64 -10.80
N THR A 42 1.80 -36.94 -11.57
CA THR A 42 1.35 -36.09 -12.67
C THR A 42 0.91 -34.71 -12.19
N TRP A 43 0.14 -34.64 -11.11
CA TRP A 43 -0.30 -33.36 -10.54
C TRP A 43 0.88 -32.54 -10.02
N ARG A 44 1.85 -33.20 -9.38
CA ARG A 44 3.09 -32.54 -8.95
C ARG A 44 3.85 -31.95 -10.11
N ALA A 45 4.04 -32.72 -11.18
CA ALA A 45 4.75 -32.27 -12.38
C ALA A 45 4.05 -31.06 -13.01
N ILE A 46 2.72 -31.13 -13.18
CA ILE A 46 1.92 -30.01 -13.71
C ILE A 46 2.01 -28.79 -12.79
N ALA A 47 1.86 -28.97 -11.48
CA ALA A 47 1.89 -27.85 -10.54
C ALA A 47 3.25 -27.14 -10.55
N PHE A 48 4.33 -27.92 -10.67
CA PHE A 48 5.69 -27.41 -10.73
C PHE A 48 6.03 -26.74 -12.06
N SER A 49 5.29 -27.04 -13.13
CA SER A 49 5.44 -26.41 -14.43
C SER A 49 4.57 -25.16 -14.65
N ILE A 50 3.77 -24.73 -13.67
CA ILE A 50 2.93 -23.51 -13.77
C ILE A 50 3.68 -22.34 -13.11
N PRO A 51 4.27 -21.41 -13.88
CA PRO A 51 5.08 -20.33 -13.31
C PRO A 51 4.28 -19.41 -12.39
N ASN A 52 3.01 -19.17 -12.72
CA ASN A 52 2.11 -18.27 -11.99
C ASN A 52 1.84 -18.69 -10.54
N LEU A 53 2.08 -19.96 -10.17
CA LEU A 53 1.94 -20.40 -8.78
C LEU A 53 3.09 -19.93 -7.88
N TRP A 54 4.20 -19.49 -8.49
CA TRP A 54 5.47 -19.18 -7.82
C TRP A 54 5.82 -17.68 -7.89
N THR A 55 4.97 -16.84 -8.49
CA THR A 55 5.27 -15.42 -8.76
C THR A 55 5.32 -14.54 -7.53
N GLY A 56 4.62 -14.92 -6.45
CA GLY A 56 4.74 -14.25 -5.15
C GLY A 56 6.04 -14.64 -4.49
N ILE A 57 6.87 -13.68 -4.11
CA ILE A 57 8.15 -13.92 -3.43
C ILE A 57 8.16 -13.03 -2.19
N ASN A 58 8.01 -13.63 -1.01
CA ASN A 58 7.89 -12.90 0.26
C ASN A 58 9.03 -13.25 1.23
N PHE A 59 9.84 -12.27 1.59
CA PHE A 59 10.91 -12.39 2.59
C PHE A 59 10.56 -11.75 3.93
N GLU A 60 9.27 -11.73 4.29
CA GLU A 60 8.82 -11.42 5.65
C GLU A 60 9.36 -12.43 6.67
N GLY A 61 10.54 -12.14 7.23
CA GLY A 61 11.15 -12.91 8.32
C GLY A 61 12.43 -13.66 7.95
N LYS A 62 12.86 -14.54 8.87
CA LYS A 62 14.20 -15.17 9.07
C LYS A 62 14.92 -15.80 7.85
N CYS A 63 14.40 -15.67 6.64
CA CYS A 63 14.86 -16.28 5.41
C CYS A 63 15.98 -15.53 4.67
N THR A 64 16.66 -14.61 5.34
CA THR A 64 17.61 -13.70 4.67
C THR A 64 19.08 -14.03 4.89
N LYS A 65 19.39 -15.07 5.68
CA LYS A 65 20.79 -15.47 5.90
C LYS A 65 21.37 -16.11 4.65
N PRO A 66 22.48 -15.59 4.09
CA PRO A 66 23.19 -16.23 2.99
C PRO A 66 23.59 -17.66 3.33
N GLY A 67 23.47 -18.57 2.37
CA GLY A 67 23.73 -20.00 2.52
C GLY A 67 22.68 -20.76 3.34
N SER A 68 21.56 -20.13 3.70
CA SER A 68 20.49 -20.83 4.41
C SER A 68 19.65 -21.71 3.48
N VAL A 69 19.06 -22.77 4.03
CA VAL A 69 18.08 -23.63 3.32
C VAL A 69 16.93 -22.78 2.74
N CYS A 70 16.55 -21.68 3.41
CA CYS A 70 15.50 -20.82 2.87
C CYS A 70 15.94 -20.06 1.61
N GLU A 71 17.21 -19.69 1.50
CA GLU A 71 17.77 -19.08 0.28
C GLU A 71 17.72 -20.05 -0.89
N GLU A 72 18.11 -21.31 -0.68
CA GLU A 72 18.05 -22.36 -1.72
C GLU A 72 16.62 -22.59 -2.20
N LEU A 73 15.66 -22.73 -1.27
CA LEU A 73 14.24 -22.90 -1.59
C LEU A 73 13.67 -21.67 -2.32
N ALA A 74 14.08 -20.47 -1.92
CA ALA A 74 13.68 -19.25 -2.61
C ALA A 74 14.23 -19.19 -4.04
N MET A 75 15.49 -19.57 -4.25
CA MET A 75 16.07 -19.65 -5.59
C MET A 75 15.36 -20.69 -6.47
N ASP A 76 14.96 -21.83 -5.90
CA ASP A 76 14.19 -22.84 -6.63
C ASP A 76 12.80 -22.36 -7.02
N GLU A 77 12.12 -21.61 -6.14
CA GLU A 77 10.85 -20.96 -6.49
C GLU A 77 11.03 -19.89 -7.57
N LEU A 78 12.07 -19.05 -7.46
CA LEU A 78 12.41 -18.03 -8.45
C LEU A 78 12.69 -18.64 -9.83
N ARG A 79 13.42 -19.75 -9.91
CA ARG A 79 13.66 -20.47 -11.18
C ARG A 79 12.36 -20.93 -11.83
N ARG A 80 11.38 -21.39 -11.03
CA ARG A 80 10.06 -21.85 -11.54
C ARG A 80 9.21 -20.71 -12.08
N THR A 81 9.43 -19.47 -11.66
CA THR A 81 8.72 -18.31 -12.22
C THR A 81 9.04 -18.06 -13.69
N SER A 82 10.14 -18.61 -14.22
CA SER A 82 10.55 -18.45 -15.62
C SER A 82 10.53 -16.98 -16.05
N VAL A 83 9.61 -16.57 -16.94
CA VAL A 83 9.42 -15.20 -17.44
C VAL A 83 8.17 -14.51 -16.86
N ALA A 84 7.44 -15.16 -15.95
CA ALA A 84 6.20 -14.61 -15.40
C ALA A 84 6.46 -13.33 -14.56
N PRO A 85 5.49 -12.40 -14.48
CA PRO A 85 5.60 -11.22 -13.63
C PRO A 85 5.80 -11.59 -12.16
N LEU A 86 6.64 -10.84 -11.46
CA LEU A 86 7.01 -11.08 -10.07
C LEU A 86 6.26 -10.14 -9.14
N ARG A 87 5.84 -10.67 -7.99
CA ARG A 87 5.25 -9.92 -6.89
C ARG A 87 6.17 -10.06 -5.69
N VAL A 88 6.97 -9.03 -5.43
CA VAL A 88 8.07 -9.05 -4.47
C VAL A 88 7.63 -8.37 -3.17
N ALA A 89 7.83 -9.04 -2.04
CA ALA A 89 7.61 -8.49 -0.71
C ALA A 89 8.88 -8.67 0.13
N LEU A 90 9.46 -7.55 0.58
CA LEU A 90 10.65 -7.48 1.40
C LEU A 90 10.31 -6.73 2.68
N ALA A 91 10.34 -7.42 3.82
CA ALA A 91 10.06 -6.80 5.10
C ALA A 91 11.11 -7.18 6.14
N GLU A 92 11.69 -6.17 6.77
CA GLU A 92 12.57 -6.38 7.92
C GLU A 92 11.72 -6.48 9.20
N GLN A 93 11.85 -7.59 9.92
CA GLN A 93 10.99 -7.95 11.05
C GLN A 93 11.17 -7.07 12.31
N SER A 94 12.24 -6.28 12.42
CA SER A 94 12.53 -5.55 13.66
C SER A 94 12.91 -4.09 13.45
N ILE A 95 11.92 -3.22 13.71
CA ILE A 95 12.10 -1.77 13.90
C ILE A 95 13.03 -1.45 15.08
N TYR A 96 13.16 -2.35 16.06
CA TYR A 96 13.94 -2.14 17.29
C TYR A 96 15.37 -2.69 17.24
N SER A 97 15.76 -3.40 16.19
CA SER A 97 17.10 -4.00 16.06
C SER A 97 18.15 -3.08 15.45
N THR A 98 17.89 -1.77 15.39
CA THR A 98 18.80 -0.74 14.84
C THR A 98 20.25 -0.85 15.32
N ILE A 99 20.48 -1.46 16.49
CA ILE A 99 21.80 -1.54 17.11
C ILE A 99 22.68 -2.67 16.52
N HIS A 100 22.13 -3.70 15.88
CA HIS A 100 22.90 -4.81 15.29
C HIS A 100 22.29 -5.33 13.98
N ARG A 101 22.14 -4.46 12.98
CA ARG A 101 21.63 -4.88 11.67
C ARG A 101 22.73 -5.53 10.84
N ASP A 102 22.66 -6.86 10.75
CA ASP A 102 23.46 -7.64 9.81
C ASP A 102 22.97 -7.36 8.38
N GLN A 103 23.75 -6.59 7.61
CA GLN A 103 23.49 -6.28 6.20
C GLN A 103 23.72 -7.50 5.27
N SER A 104 24.01 -8.69 5.81
CA SER A 104 24.35 -9.89 5.04
C SER A 104 23.33 -10.25 3.95
N TRP A 105 22.06 -9.87 4.11
CA TRP A 105 21.03 -10.17 3.13
C TRP A 105 21.18 -9.42 1.79
N GLN A 106 21.82 -8.24 1.79
CA GLN A 106 22.12 -7.50 0.54
C GLN A 106 23.12 -8.24 -0.34
N ILE A 107 23.84 -9.23 0.22
CA ILE A 107 24.80 -10.08 -0.49
C ILE A 107 24.17 -11.45 -0.84
N SER A 108 22.90 -11.68 -0.47
CA SER A 108 22.20 -12.92 -0.83
C SER A 108 22.04 -13.05 -2.35
N GLN A 109 22.20 -14.28 -2.84
CA GLN A 109 22.01 -14.61 -4.25
C GLN A 109 20.58 -14.32 -4.71
N VAL A 110 19.62 -14.47 -3.79
CA VAL A 110 18.22 -14.11 -3.99
C VAL A 110 18.06 -12.63 -4.32
N TRP A 111 18.66 -11.73 -3.54
CA TRP A 111 18.56 -10.29 -3.77
C TRP A 111 19.21 -9.88 -5.09
N LEU A 112 20.38 -10.44 -5.40
CA LEU A 112 21.06 -10.23 -6.68
C LEU A 112 20.18 -10.68 -7.86
N TYR A 113 19.55 -11.86 -7.74
CA TYR A 113 18.64 -12.37 -8.77
C TYR A 113 17.40 -11.48 -8.93
N LEU A 114 16.79 -11.04 -7.82
CA LEU A 114 15.63 -10.16 -7.84
C LEU A 114 15.95 -8.83 -8.54
N ARG A 115 17.09 -8.21 -8.24
CA ARG A 115 17.57 -6.98 -8.88
C ARG A 115 17.80 -7.17 -10.38
N ALA A 116 18.41 -8.28 -10.79
CA ALA A 116 18.61 -8.60 -12.20
C ALA A 116 17.28 -8.79 -12.97
N ASN A 117 16.16 -9.01 -12.27
CA ASN A 117 14.84 -9.25 -12.83
C ASN A 117 13.82 -8.13 -12.52
N THR A 118 14.27 -6.91 -12.22
CA THR A 118 13.37 -5.76 -11.94
C THR A 118 12.40 -5.48 -13.08
N HIS A 119 12.80 -5.76 -14.33
CA HIS A 119 11.95 -5.62 -15.51
C HIS A 119 10.65 -6.46 -15.46
N ARG A 120 10.60 -7.47 -14.59
CA ARG A 120 9.44 -8.36 -14.39
C ARG A 120 8.62 -8.01 -13.16
N TRP A 121 9.02 -7.02 -12.36
CA TRP A 121 8.31 -6.70 -11.13
C TRP A 121 6.98 -6.02 -11.45
N GLU A 122 5.87 -6.64 -11.06
CA GLU A 122 4.51 -6.10 -11.22
C GLU A 122 3.99 -5.47 -9.92
N TYR A 123 4.37 -6.06 -8.79
CA TYR A 123 4.01 -5.58 -7.45
C TYR A 123 5.23 -5.61 -6.55
N VAL A 124 5.43 -4.54 -5.79
CA VAL A 124 6.50 -4.45 -4.79
C VAL A 124 5.92 -4.01 -3.46
N TYR A 125 6.32 -4.71 -2.39
CA TYR A 125 6.12 -4.28 -1.02
C TYR A 125 7.47 -4.20 -0.30
N LEU A 126 7.83 -3.01 0.17
CA LEU A 126 9.04 -2.76 0.95
C LEU A 126 8.62 -2.30 2.35
N SER A 127 9.05 -2.99 3.40
CA SER A 127 8.79 -2.57 4.77
C SER A 127 10.07 -2.53 5.60
N ASN A 128 10.29 -1.40 6.26
CA ASN A 128 11.44 -1.17 7.15
C ASN A 128 12.79 -1.39 6.47
N GLN A 129 12.88 -1.20 5.15
CA GLN A 129 14.12 -1.43 4.40
C GLN A 129 15.13 -0.29 4.64
N HIS A 130 16.41 -0.64 4.67
CA HIS A 130 17.49 0.33 4.82
C HIS A 130 17.69 1.16 3.54
N MET A 131 18.36 2.31 3.68
CA MET A 131 18.57 3.25 2.58
C MET A 131 19.30 2.64 1.38
N GLU A 132 20.29 1.75 1.58
CA GLU A 132 21.05 1.18 0.46
C GLU A 132 20.20 0.28 -0.43
N VAL A 133 19.06 -0.21 0.05
CA VAL A 133 18.11 -0.98 -0.79
C VAL A 133 17.58 -0.09 -1.91
N TYR A 134 17.20 1.14 -1.59
CA TYR A 134 16.73 2.12 -2.56
C TYR A 134 17.86 2.59 -3.47
N THR A 135 19.04 2.87 -2.90
CA THR A 135 20.22 3.20 -3.69
C THR A 135 20.58 2.07 -4.67
N ALA A 136 20.47 0.81 -4.24
CA ALA A 136 20.75 -0.35 -5.08
C ALA A 136 19.71 -0.57 -6.18
N LEU A 137 18.48 -0.09 -6.00
CA LEU A 137 17.43 -0.12 -7.02
C LEU A 137 17.44 1.10 -7.95
N SER A 138 18.12 2.17 -7.56
CA SER A 138 18.26 3.38 -8.37
C SER A 138 18.97 3.06 -9.69
N GLY A 139 18.43 3.58 -10.80
CA GLY A 139 18.94 3.34 -12.16
C GLY A 139 18.45 2.04 -12.82
N TYR A 140 17.61 1.24 -12.14
CA TYR A 140 16.94 0.11 -12.77
C TYR A 140 15.60 0.53 -13.38
N SER A 141 15.16 -0.23 -14.39
CA SER A 141 13.87 -0.05 -15.05
C SER A 141 12.80 -0.99 -14.49
N PHE A 142 11.58 -0.48 -14.36
CA PHE A 142 10.40 -1.18 -13.83
C PHE A 142 9.20 -1.03 -14.79
N PRO A 143 9.33 -1.48 -16.05
CA PRO A 143 8.39 -1.17 -17.14
C PRO A 143 6.98 -1.75 -16.91
N ILE A 144 6.83 -2.79 -16.08
CA ILE A 144 5.54 -3.41 -15.79
C ILE A 144 5.09 -3.25 -14.33
N LEU A 145 5.81 -2.45 -13.52
CA LEU A 145 5.47 -2.25 -12.12
C LEU A 145 4.18 -1.44 -12.01
N ARG A 146 3.12 -2.06 -11.48
CA ARG A 146 1.79 -1.46 -11.39
C ARG A 146 1.48 -0.93 -10.00
N SER A 147 2.03 -1.58 -8.97
CA SER A 147 1.72 -1.30 -7.58
C SER A 147 2.98 -1.31 -6.73
N LEU A 148 3.21 -0.20 -6.04
CA LEU A 148 4.30 -0.02 -5.08
C LEU A 148 3.72 0.27 -3.70
N ARG A 149 4.09 -0.57 -2.74
CA ARG A 149 3.75 -0.39 -1.33
C ARG A 149 5.03 -0.25 -0.53
N ALA A 150 5.11 0.78 0.30
CA ALA A 150 6.33 1.12 1.02
C ALA A 150 6.00 1.54 2.45
N ASN A 151 6.61 0.92 3.46
CA ASN A 151 6.59 1.38 4.84
C ASN A 151 7.98 1.95 5.12
N VAL A 152 8.15 3.23 4.81
CA VAL A 152 9.46 3.86 4.59
C VAL A 152 9.57 5.20 5.28
N PHE A 153 10.71 5.40 5.91
CA PHE A 153 11.09 6.66 6.53
C PHE A 153 11.74 7.65 5.54
N LEU A 154 11.81 7.36 4.23
CA LEU A 154 12.58 8.16 3.26
C LEU A 154 11.89 8.19 1.89
N CYS A 155 11.16 9.27 1.63
CA CYS A 155 10.29 9.42 0.46
C CYS A 155 11.07 9.69 -0.83
N ASP A 156 12.04 10.61 -0.81
CA ASP A 156 12.90 10.93 -1.95
C ASP A 156 13.64 9.70 -2.49
N GLN A 157 14.14 8.84 -1.61
CA GLN A 157 14.86 7.64 -2.02
C GLN A 157 13.93 6.63 -2.69
N LEU A 158 12.68 6.54 -2.25
CA LEU A 158 11.67 5.72 -2.91
C LEU A 158 11.38 6.26 -4.32
N ALA A 159 11.17 7.57 -4.45
CA ALA A 159 10.92 8.23 -5.74
C ALA A 159 12.07 8.00 -6.72
N ARG A 160 13.33 8.20 -6.29
CA ARG A 160 14.52 7.96 -7.12
C ARG A 160 14.72 6.49 -7.48
N ALA A 161 14.50 5.58 -6.52
CA ALA A 161 14.66 4.15 -6.76
C ALA A 161 13.68 3.59 -7.81
N PHE A 162 12.50 4.20 -7.92
CA PHE A 162 11.44 3.76 -8.83
C PHE A 162 11.08 4.82 -9.87
N GLU A 163 12.01 5.72 -10.20
CA GLU A 163 11.78 6.82 -11.15
C GLU A 163 11.37 6.28 -12.54
N ASP A 164 12.01 5.20 -13.01
CA ASP A 164 11.67 4.54 -14.28
C ASP A 164 10.62 3.43 -14.09
N ALA A 165 9.43 3.82 -13.61
CA ALA A 165 8.27 2.95 -13.43
C ALA A 165 7.02 3.50 -14.17
N PRO A 166 7.02 3.56 -15.52
CA PRO A 166 5.97 4.22 -16.29
C PRO A 166 4.58 3.58 -16.17
N ALA A 167 4.51 2.29 -15.78
CA ALA A 167 3.25 1.57 -15.57
C ALA A 167 2.69 1.72 -14.14
N LEU A 168 3.38 2.48 -13.26
CA LEU A 168 3.01 2.59 -11.86
C LEU A 168 1.70 3.37 -11.74
N SER A 169 0.70 2.71 -11.15
CA SER A 169 -0.68 3.21 -11.06
C SER A 169 -1.23 3.21 -9.63
N VAL A 170 -0.58 2.49 -8.71
CA VAL A 170 -0.96 2.41 -7.30
C VAL A 170 0.28 2.65 -6.45
N LEU A 171 0.24 3.70 -5.62
CA LEU A 171 1.25 3.98 -4.61
C LEU A 171 0.60 3.93 -3.23
N SER A 172 1.21 3.19 -2.32
CA SER A 172 0.77 3.13 -0.93
C SER A 172 1.97 3.26 0.01
N CYS A 173 2.05 4.39 0.69
CA CYS A 173 3.15 4.70 1.58
C CYS A 173 2.67 4.83 3.02
N TYR A 174 3.39 4.17 3.93
CA TYR A 174 3.17 4.19 5.37
C TYR A 174 4.38 4.83 6.03
N THR A 175 4.14 5.63 7.06
CA THR A 175 5.17 6.32 7.87
C THR A 175 6.11 7.20 7.05
N LEU A 176 5.57 8.02 6.15
CA LEU A 176 6.38 9.02 5.43
C LEU A 176 7.19 9.86 6.42
N CYS A 177 8.41 10.23 6.04
CA CYS A 177 9.16 11.33 6.67
C CYS A 177 9.23 12.51 5.71
N SER A 178 9.64 13.67 6.24
CA SER A 178 9.98 14.88 5.49
C SER A 178 10.85 14.60 4.26
N GLY A 179 10.62 15.35 3.18
CA GLY A 179 11.39 15.24 1.94
C GLY A 179 10.54 14.70 0.79
N PHE A 180 9.42 15.34 0.49
CA PHE A 180 8.89 15.38 -0.89
C PHE A 180 9.12 16.80 -1.44
N GLU A 181 10.34 17.33 -1.25
CA GLU A 181 10.67 18.67 -1.76
C GLU A 181 10.49 18.72 -3.27
N ASP A 182 10.85 17.62 -3.93
CA ASP A 182 10.59 17.37 -5.33
C ASP A 182 9.32 16.51 -5.45
N ALA A 183 8.32 17.01 -6.18
CA ALA A 183 7.08 16.30 -6.47
C ALA A 183 7.30 14.85 -6.94
N LEU A 184 6.28 14.00 -6.86
CA LEU A 184 6.37 12.60 -7.34
C LEU A 184 6.86 12.57 -8.81
N PRO A 185 7.67 11.56 -9.19
CA PRO A 185 8.20 11.45 -10.55
C PRO A 185 7.09 11.60 -11.60
N SER A 186 7.30 12.50 -12.55
CA SER A 186 6.32 12.80 -13.61
C SER A 186 6.02 11.61 -14.53
N SER A 187 6.88 10.59 -14.52
CA SER A 187 6.67 9.29 -15.19
C SER A 187 5.53 8.48 -14.58
N TRP A 188 5.13 8.77 -13.33
CA TRP A 188 4.12 7.99 -12.63
C TRP A 188 2.70 8.47 -12.98
N ALA A 189 1.88 7.57 -13.49
CA ALA A 189 0.47 7.83 -13.82
C ALA A 189 -0.45 7.28 -12.72
N LEU A 190 -0.30 7.77 -11.49
CA LEU A 190 -0.99 7.21 -10.33
C LEU A 190 -2.51 7.40 -10.42
N SER A 191 -3.23 6.28 -10.35
CA SER A 191 -4.69 6.21 -10.24
C SER A 191 -5.16 6.07 -8.79
N SER A 192 -4.30 5.54 -7.92
CA SER A 192 -4.56 5.33 -6.49
C SER A 192 -3.36 5.77 -5.68
N LEU A 193 -3.56 6.72 -4.77
CA LEU A 193 -2.55 7.21 -3.85
C LEU A 193 -3.05 7.03 -2.42
N ILE A 194 -2.30 6.28 -1.61
CA ILE A 194 -2.61 6.01 -0.20
C ILE A 194 -1.41 6.46 0.63
N LEU A 195 -1.59 7.49 1.45
CA LEU A 195 -0.56 8.05 2.31
C LEU A 195 -1.02 7.93 3.77
N GLU A 196 -0.24 7.21 4.58
CA GLU A 196 -0.47 7.10 6.02
C GLU A 196 0.70 7.74 6.78
N LEU A 197 0.48 8.94 7.29
CA LEU A 197 1.40 9.70 8.12
C LEU A 197 1.09 9.33 9.58
N GLY A 198 2.08 8.78 10.28
CA GLY A 198 1.93 8.36 11.67
C GLY A 198 3.00 8.96 12.56
N ASP A 199 2.70 9.10 13.85
CA ASP A 199 3.54 9.72 14.88
C ASP A 199 4.83 8.97 15.26
N TYR A 200 5.18 7.92 14.52
CA TYR A 200 6.32 7.10 14.91
C TYR A 200 7.66 7.69 14.44
N SER A 201 7.66 8.73 13.61
CA SER A 201 8.87 9.42 13.18
C SER A 201 9.16 10.64 14.05
N ILE A 202 10.44 10.95 14.19
CA ILE A 202 10.94 12.15 14.89
C ILE A 202 10.58 13.42 14.10
N SER A 203 10.33 13.27 12.79
CA SER A 203 9.83 14.32 11.90
C SER A 203 8.69 13.76 11.04
N SER A 204 7.45 14.13 11.35
CA SER A 204 6.36 13.96 10.40
C SER A 204 6.62 14.86 9.19
N PRO A 205 6.33 14.42 7.96
CA PRO A 205 6.38 15.30 6.81
C PRO A 205 5.36 16.42 7.02
N SER A 206 5.69 17.60 6.49
CA SER A 206 4.73 18.68 6.44
C SER A 206 3.50 18.23 5.64
N LEU A 207 2.34 18.78 5.98
CA LEU A 207 1.15 18.52 5.17
C LEU A 207 1.26 19.16 3.77
N GLU A 208 2.17 20.12 3.61
CA GLU A 208 2.57 20.70 2.32
C GLU A 208 3.23 19.67 1.39
N ASP A 209 4.18 18.89 1.88
CA ASP A 209 4.86 17.81 1.14
C ASP A 209 3.82 16.81 0.58
N VAL A 210 2.86 16.46 1.42
CA VAL A 210 1.77 15.52 1.10
C VAL A 210 0.85 16.14 0.06
N LEU A 211 0.51 17.41 0.21
CA LEU A 211 -0.28 18.14 -0.77
C LEU A 211 0.43 18.16 -2.12
N ASN A 212 1.71 18.53 -2.18
CA ASN A 212 2.51 18.55 -3.41
C ASN A 212 2.54 17.17 -4.09
N ALA A 213 2.73 16.09 -3.33
CA ALA A 213 2.66 14.74 -3.84
C ALA A 213 1.30 14.43 -4.47
N VAL A 214 0.19 14.81 -3.83
CA VAL A 214 -1.17 14.57 -4.37
C VAL A 214 -1.44 15.45 -5.60
N LEU A 215 -1.02 16.71 -5.58
CA LEU A 215 -1.18 17.67 -6.68
C LEU A 215 -0.47 17.21 -7.96
N SER A 216 0.71 16.60 -7.82
CA SER A 216 1.47 16.02 -8.95
C SER A 216 0.67 14.97 -9.73
N CYS A 217 -0.27 14.30 -9.06
CA CYS A 217 -1.12 13.25 -9.63
C CYS A 217 -2.51 13.74 -10.05
N SER A 218 -2.76 15.05 -10.01
CA SER A 218 -4.11 15.64 -10.20
C SER A 218 -4.86 15.16 -11.44
N ARG A 219 -4.15 14.92 -12.55
CA ARG A 219 -4.74 14.50 -13.82
C ARG A 219 -5.15 13.03 -13.88
N THR A 220 -4.51 12.16 -13.10
CA THR A 220 -4.67 10.70 -13.19
C THR A 220 -5.38 10.09 -11.99
N LEU A 221 -5.37 10.79 -10.85
CA LEU A 221 -5.81 10.25 -9.58
C LEU A 221 -7.33 10.01 -9.55
N ARG A 222 -7.72 8.78 -9.20
CA ARG A 222 -9.13 8.34 -9.04
C ARG A 222 -9.47 8.02 -7.59
N LEU A 223 -8.49 7.52 -6.83
CA LEU A 223 -8.61 7.26 -5.41
C LEU A 223 -7.49 7.97 -4.65
N CYS A 224 -7.87 8.79 -3.68
CA CYS A 224 -6.95 9.43 -2.75
C CYS A 224 -7.32 9.03 -1.32
N ARG A 225 -6.37 8.45 -0.58
CA ARG A 225 -6.51 8.25 0.86
C ARG A 225 -5.34 8.90 1.57
N ILE A 226 -5.64 9.78 2.53
CA ILE A 226 -4.63 10.46 3.33
C ILE A 226 -5.03 10.33 4.79
N ARG A 227 -4.12 9.79 5.60
CA ARG A 227 -4.23 9.78 7.05
C ARG A 227 -3.11 10.62 7.62
N SER A 228 -3.44 11.65 8.39
CA SER A 228 -2.45 12.52 9.02
C SER A 228 -2.75 12.78 10.48
N THR A 229 -1.85 12.36 11.37
CA THR A 229 -1.92 12.71 12.80
C THR A 229 -1.16 13.98 13.15
N SER A 230 -0.49 14.64 12.19
CA SER A 230 0.22 15.90 12.44
C SER A 230 -0.77 17.02 12.73
N GLU A 231 -0.51 17.86 13.74
CA GLU A 231 -1.31 19.04 14.04
C GLU A 231 -0.88 20.28 13.24
N ASP A 232 0.05 20.12 12.29
CA ASP A 232 0.54 21.23 11.46
C ASP A 232 -0.61 21.87 10.68
N GLU A 233 -0.71 23.19 10.76
CA GLU A 233 -1.64 23.94 9.93
C GLU A 233 -1.25 23.76 8.45
N LEU A 234 -2.24 23.54 7.60
CA LEU A 234 -2.03 23.58 6.15
C LEU A 234 -1.48 24.95 5.77
N PRO A 235 -0.46 25.02 4.90
CA PRO A 235 -0.10 26.29 4.30
C PRO A 235 -1.34 26.89 3.65
N VAL A 236 -1.48 28.22 3.74
CA VAL A 236 -2.58 28.96 3.12
C VAL A 236 -2.40 28.92 1.60
N VAL A 237 -2.72 27.79 0.98
CA VAL A 237 -2.64 27.62 -0.47
C VAL A 237 -3.86 28.29 -1.08
N SER A 238 -3.61 29.36 -1.84
CA SER A 238 -4.66 30.19 -2.43
C SER A 238 -5.29 29.58 -3.69
N THR A 239 -4.73 28.48 -4.22
CA THR A 239 -5.12 27.89 -5.50
C THR A 239 -5.87 26.58 -5.31
N ILE A 240 -7.11 26.55 -5.79
CA ILE A 240 -7.89 25.31 -5.90
C ILE A 240 -7.37 24.52 -7.11
N THR A 241 -6.96 23.28 -6.88
CA THR A 241 -6.47 22.39 -7.94
C THR A 241 -7.57 21.49 -8.47
N LEU A 242 -7.66 21.37 -9.80
CA LEU A 242 -8.65 20.54 -10.46
C LEU A 242 -8.20 19.07 -10.55
N PHE A 243 -9.03 18.16 -10.07
CA PHE A 243 -8.87 16.71 -10.12
C PHE A 243 -9.97 16.10 -11.01
N PRO A 244 -9.81 16.08 -12.34
CA PRO A 244 -10.88 15.69 -13.25
C PRO A 244 -11.31 14.23 -13.12
N LEU A 245 -10.44 13.32 -12.64
CA LEU A 245 -10.74 11.89 -12.56
C LEU A 245 -10.99 11.39 -11.13
N LEU A 246 -10.89 12.26 -10.12
CA LEU A 246 -10.97 11.85 -8.72
C LEU A 246 -12.39 11.45 -8.35
N GLU A 247 -12.56 10.19 -7.97
CA GLU A 247 -13.85 9.57 -7.66
C GLU A 247 -14.03 9.30 -6.17
N ASN A 248 -12.94 8.95 -5.48
CA ASN A 248 -12.99 8.53 -4.08
C ASN A 248 -11.92 9.27 -3.27
N VAL A 249 -12.36 9.93 -2.21
CA VAL A 249 -11.50 10.62 -1.24
C VAL A 249 -11.77 10.07 0.15
N ASP A 250 -10.71 9.67 0.84
CA ASP A 250 -10.76 9.15 2.20
C ASP A 250 -9.71 9.87 3.06
N LEU A 251 -10.17 10.76 3.93
CA LEU A 251 -9.33 11.63 4.73
C LEU A 251 -9.51 11.33 6.20
N GLU A 252 -8.40 11.27 6.92
CA GLU A 252 -8.39 11.04 8.36
C GLU A 252 -7.59 12.13 9.07
N ASP A 253 -8.18 12.64 10.16
CA ASP A 253 -7.61 13.61 11.09
C ASP A 253 -7.21 14.93 10.40
N ALA A 254 -5.94 15.33 10.48
CA ALA A 254 -5.46 16.59 9.93
C ALA A 254 -5.42 16.63 8.40
N ALA A 255 -5.72 15.52 7.73
CA ALA A 255 -5.87 15.50 6.28
C ALA A 255 -7.19 16.12 5.81
N VAL A 256 -8.19 16.32 6.69
CA VAL A 256 -9.52 16.81 6.28
C VAL A 256 -9.51 18.16 5.54
N PRO A 257 -8.73 19.18 5.94
CA PRO A 257 -8.75 20.46 5.23
C PRO A 257 -8.11 20.40 3.83
N PHE A 258 -7.51 19.27 3.43
CA PHE A 258 -7.14 18.98 2.03
C PHE A 258 -8.30 19.22 1.06
N LEU A 259 -9.55 19.00 1.50
CA LEU A 259 -10.73 19.25 0.68
C LEU A 259 -10.78 20.70 0.19
N GLU A 260 -10.36 21.68 1.00
CA GLU A 260 -10.45 23.10 0.66
C GLU A 260 -9.55 23.49 -0.54
N HIS A 261 -8.59 22.64 -0.90
CA HIS A 261 -7.61 22.87 -1.96
C HIS A 261 -7.93 22.13 -3.26
N ILE A 262 -9.02 21.37 -3.33
CA ILE A 262 -9.33 20.55 -4.51
C ILE A 262 -10.71 20.86 -5.12
N SER A 263 -10.81 20.66 -6.43
CA SER A 263 -12.07 20.62 -7.17
C SER A 263 -12.14 19.31 -7.94
N ALA A 264 -13.11 18.46 -7.62
CA ALA A 264 -13.21 17.11 -8.17
C ALA A 264 -14.62 16.87 -8.76
N PRO A 265 -14.86 17.25 -10.03
CA PRO A 265 -16.21 17.23 -10.61
C PRO A 265 -16.81 15.83 -10.76
N ASN A 266 -16.00 14.78 -10.65
CA ASN A 266 -16.41 13.37 -10.74
C ASN A 266 -16.40 12.65 -9.39
N LEU A 267 -16.34 13.40 -8.28
CA LEU A 267 -16.27 12.84 -6.94
C LEU A 267 -17.57 12.09 -6.60
N ARG A 268 -17.45 10.82 -6.23
CA ARG A 268 -18.55 9.91 -5.92
C ARG A 268 -18.65 9.62 -4.43
N SER A 269 -17.51 9.47 -3.76
CA SER A 269 -17.44 9.12 -2.35
C SER A 269 -16.43 9.98 -1.60
N VAL A 270 -16.88 10.58 -0.50
CA VAL A 270 -16.02 11.26 0.47
C VAL A 270 -16.20 10.63 1.84
N LYS A 271 -15.10 10.12 2.38
CA LYS A 271 -15.01 9.61 3.75
C LYS A 271 -14.12 10.53 4.56
N MET A 272 -14.64 10.95 5.70
CA MET A 272 -13.91 11.76 6.67
C MET A 272 -13.91 11.03 8.01
N HIS A 273 -12.73 10.75 8.52
CA HIS A 273 -12.53 10.13 9.81
C HIS A 273 -11.90 11.16 10.74
N ILE A 274 -12.58 11.49 11.84
CA ILE A 274 -12.02 12.36 12.86
C ILE A 274 -11.79 11.47 14.09
N ILE A 275 -10.53 11.17 14.35
CA ILE A 275 -10.06 10.46 15.52
C ILE A 275 -9.57 11.47 16.53
N SER A 276 -10.42 11.80 17.49
CA SER A 276 -10.00 12.60 18.62
C SER A 276 -9.33 11.69 19.65
N ARG A 277 -8.09 12.06 20.04
CA ARG A 277 -7.36 11.39 21.13
C ARG A 277 -7.78 11.87 22.51
N ASP A 278 -8.30 13.10 22.58
CA ASP A 278 -8.84 13.65 23.81
C ASP A 278 -10.36 13.70 23.73
N VAL A 279 -11.01 12.76 24.42
CA VAL A 279 -12.47 12.68 24.53
C VAL A 279 -13.09 14.01 24.94
N LYS A 280 -12.35 14.86 25.67
CA LYS A 280 -12.81 16.16 26.14
C LYS A 280 -12.81 17.24 25.06
N GLN A 281 -12.03 17.07 23.99
CA GLN A 281 -11.95 18.03 22.87
C GLN A 281 -12.87 17.69 21.70
N LEU A 282 -13.50 16.50 21.71
CA LEU A 282 -14.49 16.13 20.69
C LEU A 282 -15.57 17.19 20.44
N PRO A 283 -16.17 17.89 21.42
CA PRO A 283 -17.27 18.81 21.12
C PRO A 283 -16.87 20.02 20.26
N ALA A 284 -15.60 20.46 20.34
CA ALA A 284 -15.11 21.63 19.60
C ALA A 284 -14.67 21.29 18.17
N TYR A 285 -14.15 20.08 17.94
CA TYR A 285 -13.67 19.62 16.62
C TYR A 285 -14.63 18.66 15.89
N ALA A 286 -15.49 17.93 16.61
CA ALA A 286 -16.31 16.85 16.07
C ALA A 286 -17.69 17.27 15.56
N VAL A 287 -17.98 18.57 15.54
CA VAL A 287 -18.90 19.08 14.52
C VAL A 287 -18.00 19.41 13.34
N PRO A 288 -17.77 18.49 12.37
CA PRO A 288 -17.21 18.89 11.10
C PRO A 288 -18.09 20.03 10.63
N ASP A 289 -17.53 21.23 10.63
CA ASP A 289 -18.29 22.45 10.49
C ASP A 289 -19.23 22.25 9.31
N LEU A 290 -20.55 22.33 9.55
CA LEU A 290 -21.55 22.05 8.51
C LEU A 290 -21.29 22.93 7.27
N THR A 291 -20.54 24.01 7.43
CA THR A 291 -19.95 24.82 6.35
C THR A 291 -19.07 24.01 5.39
N ARG A 292 -18.23 23.06 5.85
CA ARG A 292 -17.41 22.18 5.02
C ARG A 292 -18.25 21.20 4.21
N TYR A 293 -19.33 20.69 4.79
CA TYR A 293 -20.32 19.89 4.04
C TYR A 293 -21.06 20.73 2.99
N ARG A 294 -21.39 21.99 3.32
CA ARG A 294 -21.98 22.92 2.34
C ARG A 294 -21.00 23.25 1.21
N TRP A 295 -19.71 23.32 1.50
CA TRP A 295 -18.66 23.48 0.49
C TRP A 295 -18.62 22.28 -0.46
N LEU A 296 -18.67 21.04 0.06
CA LEU A 296 -18.71 19.83 -0.77
C LEU A 296 -19.86 19.84 -1.79
N HIS A 297 -21.05 20.29 -1.39
CA HIS A 297 -22.18 20.42 -2.30
C HIS A 297 -22.00 21.49 -3.38
N ARG A 298 -21.24 22.56 -3.11
CA ARG A 298 -20.95 23.61 -4.11
C ARG A 298 -19.93 23.15 -5.14
N VAL A 299 -18.92 22.41 -4.70
CA VAL A 299 -17.77 22.03 -5.54
C VAL A 299 -18.00 20.71 -6.27
N CYS A 300 -18.81 19.80 -5.69
CA CYS A 300 -19.05 18.47 -6.22
C CYS A 300 -20.55 18.16 -6.31
N PRO A 301 -21.29 18.76 -7.28
CA PRO A 301 -22.73 18.52 -7.42
C PRO A 301 -23.09 17.06 -7.73
N SER A 302 -22.13 16.24 -8.21
CA SER A 302 -22.30 14.81 -8.52
C SER A 302 -22.10 13.87 -7.32
N MET A 303 -21.81 14.39 -6.12
CA MET A 303 -21.45 13.57 -4.96
C MET A 303 -22.60 12.67 -4.53
N LEU A 304 -22.40 11.36 -4.60
CA LEU A 304 -23.41 10.36 -4.26
C LEU A 304 -23.46 10.06 -2.75
N THR A 305 -22.28 10.04 -2.12
CA THR A 305 -22.15 9.66 -0.71
C THR A 305 -21.12 10.54 0.00
N ALA A 306 -21.50 11.06 1.15
CA ALA A 306 -20.59 11.68 2.10
C ALA A 306 -20.81 11.04 3.47
N SER A 307 -19.73 10.63 4.13
CA SER A 307 -19.80 10.10 5.49
C SER A 307 -18.71 10.70 6.36
N ALA A 308 -19.10 11.27 7.50
CA ALA A 308 -18.18 11.54 8.61
C ALA A 308 -18.39 10.47 9.66
N VAL A 309 -17.28 9.94 10.17
CA VAL A 309 -17.29 9.05 11.34
C VAL A 309 -16.33 9.62 12.37
N ALA A 310 -16.87 10.07 13.50
CA ALA A 310 -16.07 10.39 14.67
C ALA A 310 -15.82 9.11 15.47
N ARG A 311 -14.56 8.81 15.81
CA ARG A 311 -14.20 7.71 16.70
C ARG A 311 -13.33 8.23 17.83
N ALA A 312 -13.67 7.85 19.07
CA ALA A 312 -12.72 7.98 20.17
C ALA A 312 -11.68 6.87 20.03
N SER A 313 -10.40 7.22 19.92
CA SER A 313 -9.33 6.21 19.97
C SER A 313 -9.02 5.88 21.42
N PRO A 314 -9.03 4.60 21.83
CA PRO A 314 -8.53 4.23 23.14
C PRO A 314 -7.05 4.59 23.21
N CYS A 315 -6.71 5.52 24.11
CA CYS A 315 -5.34 5.99 24.32
C CYS A 315 -4.42 4.79 24.55
N ARG A 316 -3.47 4.54 23.63
CA ARG A 316 -2.54 3.39 23.67
C ARG A 316 -1.45 3.53 24.74
N GLN A 317 -1.49 4.55 25.59
CA GLN A 317 -0.54 4.73 26.68
C GLN A 317 -0.82 3.73 27.81
N GLY A 318 -0.23 2.55 27.67
CA GLY A 318 0.13 1.66 28.77
C GLY A 318 -0.93 0.67 29.24
N ARG A 319 -1.08 -0.47 28.54
CA ARG A 319 -1.52 -1.73 29.19
C ARG A 319 -0.86 -2.96 28.59
N ARG A 320 -0.25 -3.76 29.47
CA ARG A 320 -0.03 -5.20 29.30
C ARG A 320 -1.36 -5.86 28.91
N TYR A 321 -1.29 -6.83 28.01
CA TYR A 321 -2.38 -7.66 27.50
C TYR A 321 -3.57 -7.82 28.45
N GLY A 322 -4.66 -7.12 28.13
CA GLY A 322 -5.99 -7.33 28.69
C GLY A 322 -7.00 -6.89 27.64
N HIS A 323 -7.91 -7.79 27.27
CA HIS A 323 -8.94 -7.60 26.25
C HIS A 323 -9.81 -6.37 26.61
N VAL A 324 -9.84 -5.35 25.74
CA VAL A 324 -10.73 -4.19 25.89
C VAL A 324 -11.91 -4.38 24.93
N ASP A 325 -13.11 -4.22 25.47
CA ASP A 325 -14.38 -4.25 24.75
C ASP A 325 -14.56 -2.96 23.93
N THR A 326 -14.73 -3.08 22.62
CA THR A 326 -14.87 -1.95 21.69
C THR A 326 -16.34 -1.62 21.46
N SER A 327 -16.90 -0.76 22.30
CA SER A 327 -18.23 -0.17 22.06
C SER A 327 -18.14 0.84 20.90
N HIS A 328 -18.70 0.48 19.74
CA HIS A 328 -18.80 1.37 18.58
C HIS A 328 -19.87 2.46 18.81
N LEU A 329 -19.44 3.70 19.05
CA LEU A 329 -20.32 4.88 18.95
C LEU A 329 -20.49 5.25 17.46
N HIS A 330 -21.64 4.90 16.87
CA HIS A 330 -22.06 5.39 15.56
C HIS A 330 -22.66 6.79 15.72
N LEU A 331 -21.84 7.84 15.64
CA LEU A 331 -22.33 9.21 15.49
C LEU A 331 -22.65 9.46 14.01
N PHE A 332 -23.94 9.66 13.74
CA PHE A 332 -24.57 10.12 12.48
C PHE A 332 -24.08 9.50 11.16
N ARG A 333 -24.87 8.59 10.58
CA ARG A 333 -24.85 8.34 9.13
C ARG A 333 -25.78 9.34 8.45
N THR A 334 -25.28 10.52 8.08
CA THR A 334 -26.03 11.43 7.20
C THR A 334 -25.94 10.90 5.76
N SER A 335 -26.84 9.98 5.39
CA SER A 335 -27.13 9.74 3.97
C SER A 335 -27.90 10.94 3.47
N VAL A 336 -27.22 11.87 2.80
CA VAL A 336 -27.92 12.91 2.03
C VAL A 336 -28.29 12.25 0.71
N ASP A 337 -29.48 11.66 0.64
CA ASP A 337 -30.03 11.16 -0.61
C ASP A 337 -30.28 12.36 -1.52
N ALA A 338 -29.40 12.56 -2.50
CA ALA A 338 -29.60 13.52 -3.58
C ALA A 338 -30.79 13.05 -4.43
N ARG A 339 -32.01 13.51 -4.09
CA ARG A 339 -33.14 13.37 -5.01
C ARG A 339 -32.89 14.28 -6.21
N PRO A 340 -32.87 13.74 -7.44
CA PRO A 340 -32.80 14.58 -8.63
C PRO A 340 -34.07 15.44 -8.69
N ARG A 341 -33.89 16.75 -8.94
CA ARG A 341 -34.98 17.67 -9.28
C ARG A 341 -35.25 17.63 -10.77
#